data_AF-A0ABD4RW00-F1
#
_entry.id   AF-A0ABD4RW00-F1
#
_cell.length_a   1.000
_cell.length_b   1.000
_cell.length_c   1.000
_cell.angle_alpha   90.00
_cell.angle_beta   90.00
_cell.angle_gamma   90.00
#
_symmetry.space_group_name_H-M   'P 1'
#
loop_
_entity.id
_entity.type
_entity.pdbx_description
1 polymer ?
#
loop_
_entity_poly.entity_id
_entity_poly.type
_entity_poly.pdbx_seq_one_letter_code
_entity_poly.pdbx_strand_id
1 'polypeptide(L)'
;MSIKYNDEKVFLVSENDKEKLEKYGINFISLDGNYYVVHQGRKNKRFTDEEVKEIKKDLDNGMSLRKCAEKWNCGKTVIGNIKQNTY
;
A
#
# COMPACT_ATOMS: atom_id res chain seq x y z
N MET A 1 4.34 7.17 17.12
CA MET A 1 4.50 6.01 18.02
C MET A 1 3.40 5.01 17.72
N SER A 2 3.72 3.71 17.57
CA SER A 2 2.70 2.66 17.47
C SER A 2 2.54 1.96 18.81
N ILE A 3 1.31 1.77 19.26
CA ILE A 3 0.99 1.02 20.48
C ILE A 3 0.30 -0.29 20.09
N LYS A 4 0.38 -1.30 20.97
CA LYS A 4 -0.46 -2.49 20.83
C LYS A 4 -1.80 -2.19 21.51
N TYR A 5 -2.88 -2.35 20.77
CA TYR A 5 -4.25 -2.22 21.29
C TYR A 5 -5.04 -3.41 20.75
N ASN A 6 -5.66 -4.21 21.63
CA ASN A 6 -6.31 -5.49 21.29
C ASN A 6 -5.44 -6.42 20.41
N ASP A 7 -4.17 -6.63 20.80
CA ASP A 7 -3.18 -7.44 20.07
C ASP A 7 -2.84 -6.98 18.64
N GLU A 8 -3.42 -5.85 18.19
CA GLU A 8 -3.16 -5.27 16.89
C GLU A 8 -2.25 -4.04 16.98
N LYS A 9 -1.47 -3.81 15.91
CA LYS A 9 -0.60 -2.65 15.80
C LYS A 9 -1.43 -1.44 15.36
N VAL A 10 -1.62 -0.51 16.29
CA VAL A 10 -2.39 0.71 16.06
C VAL A 10 -1.52 1.95 16.20
N PHE A 11 -2.01 3.06 15.66
CA PHE A 11 -1.37 4.36 15.70
C PHE A 11 -2.28 5.37 16.37
N LEU A 12 -1.67 6.24 17.19
CA LEU A 12 -2.34 7.37 17.80
C LEU A 12 -2.22 8.59 16.91
N VAL A 13 -3.34 9.24 16.64
CA VAL A 13 -3.49 10.43 15.81
C VAL A 13 -4.17 11.51 16.66
N SER A 14 -3.76 12.77 16.50
CA SER A 14 -4.35 13.90 17.22
C SER A 14 -5.78 14.16 16.76
N GLU A 15 -6.61 14.74 17.64
CA GLU A 15 -7.97 15.15 17.29
C GLU A 15 -8.02 16.10 16.08
N ASN A 16 -7.01 16.95 15.93
CA ASN A 16 -6.90 17.92 14.84
C ASN A 16 -6.84 17.29 13.44
N ASP A 17 -6.50 16.01 13.33
CA ASP A 17 -6.41 15.30 12.04
C ASP A 17 -7.69 14.53 11.68
N LYS A 18 -8.78 14.68 12.45
CA LYS A 18 -10.07 13.99 12.22
C LYS A 18 -10.58 14.15 10.78
N GLU A 19 -10.60 15.38 10.28
CA GLU A 19 -11.08 15.68 8.92
C GLU A 19 -10.27 14.93 7.84
N LYS A 20 -8.97 14.70 8.06
CA LYS A 20 -8.15 13.92 7.15
C LYS A 20 -8.54 12.44 7.21
N LEU A 21 -8.77 11.89 8.40
CA LEU A 21 -9.18 10.50 8.56
C LEU A 21 -10.50 10.22 7.83
N GLU A 22 -11.48 11.12 8.00
CA GLU A 22 -12.77 11.03 7.31
C GLU A 22 -12.62 11.17 5.80
N LYS A 23 -11.85 12.16 5.32
CA LYS A 23 -11.58 12.37 3.89
C LYS A 23 -10.97 11.15 3.20
N TYR A 24 -10.07 10.43 3.90
CA TYR A 24 -9.41 9.25 3.36
C TYR A 24 -10.16 7.93 3.67
N GLY A 25 -11.33 8.00 4.32
CA GLY A 25 -12.13 6.80 4.67
C GLY A 25 -11.39 5.86 5.63
N ILE A 26 -10.55 6.41 6.51
CA ILE A 26 -9.76 5.61 7.46
C ILE A 26 -10.62 5.36 8.69
N ASN A 27 -10.82 4.09 9.04
CA ASN A 27 -11.51 3.73 10.27
C ASN A 27 -10.69 4.14 11.51
N PHE A 28 -11.35 4.81 12.45
CA PHE A 28 -10.72 5.27 13.69
C PHE A 28 -11.63 5.06 14.91
N ILE A 29 -11.02 4.94 16.08
CA ILE A 29 -11.70 4.83 17.38
C ILE A 29 -11.26 6.02 18.24
N SER A 30 -12.19 6.73 18.87
CA SER A 30 -11.86 7.81 19.82
C SER A 30 -11.28 7.23 21.11
N LEU A 31 -10.18 7.81 21.58
CA LEU A 31 -9.50 7.47 22.83
C LEU A 31 -9.33 8.73 23.68
N ASP A 32 -9.96 8.75 24.85
CA ASP A 32 -9.90 9.83 25.85
C ASP A 32 -10.20 11.25 25.32
N GLY A 33 -10.96 11.35 24.23
CA GLY A 33 -11.40 12.63 23.63
C GLY A 33 -10.30 13.41 22.89
N ASN A 34 -9.03 13.20 23.22
CA ASN A 34 -7.91 13.96 22.63
C ASN A 34 -7.22 13.22 21.46
N TYR A 35 -7.43 11.92 21.33
CA TYR A 35 -6.72 11.09 20.36
C TYR A 35 -7.65 10.13 19.61
N TYR A 36 -7.25 9.78 18.39
CA TYR A 36 -7.86 8.75 17.58
C TYR A 36 -6.89 7.59 17.39
N VAL A 37 -7.39 6.37 17.57
CA VAL A 37 -6.69 5.12 17.29
C VAL A 37 -7.03 4.69 15.87
N VAL A 38 -6.02 4.50 15.04
CA VAL A 38 -6.18 4.03 13.66
C VAL A 38 -5.39 2.75 13.42
N HIS A 39 -5.93 1.85 12.61
CA HIS A 39 -5.19 0.71 12.11
C HIS A 39 -4.29 1.13 10.95
N GLN A 40 -3.13 0.48 10.81
CA GLN A 40 -2.25 0.74 9.67
C GLN A 40 -2.94 0.29 8.37
N GLY A 41 -3.35 1.26 7.55
CA GLY A 41 -3.76 0.96 6.19
C GLY A 41 -2.64 0.30 5.39
N ARG A 42 -2.97 -0.65 4.53
CA ARG A 42 -2.03 -1.14 3.51
C ARG A 42 -1.95 -0.10 2.40
N LYS A 43 -0.74 0.29 2.01
CA LYS A 43 -0.55 1.16 0.85
C LYS A 43 -1.16 0.46 -0.37
N ASN A 44 -2.05 1.14 -1.08
CA ASN A 44 -2.61 0.62 -2.32
C ASN A 44 -1.47 0.26 -3.27
N LYS A 45 -1.52 -0.96 -3.80
CA LYS A 45 -0.60 -1.39 -4.86
C LYS A 45 -0.83 -0.51 -6.08
N ARG A 46 0.25 -0.22 -6.79
CA ARG A 46 0.21 0.61 -8.01
C ARG A 46 -0.51 -0.11 -9.15
N PHE A 47 -0.35 -1.43 -9.22
CA PHE A 47 -0.92 -2.28 -10.25
C PHE A 47 -1.98 -3.18 -9.64
N THR A 48 -3.07 -3.34 -10.37
CA THR A 48 -4.12 -4.34 -10.13
C THR A 48 -3.61 -5.75 -10.42
N ASP A 49 -4.32 -6.76 -9.93
CA ASP A 49 -3.94 -8.16 -10.18
C ASP A 49 -3.97 -8.53 -11.67
N GLU A 50 -4.82 -7.87 -12.46
CA GLU A 50 -4.89 -8.04 -13.92
C GLU A 50 -3.65 -7.46 -14.60
N GLU A 51 -3.26 -6.23 -14.27
CA GLU A 51 -2.03 -5.60 -14.79
C GLU A 51 -0.79 -6.39 -14.39
N VAL A 52 -0.75 -6.92 -13.16
CA VAL A 52 0.35 -7.79 -12.70
C VAL A 52 0.46 -9.05 -13.57
N LYS A 53 -0.66 -9.64 -14.00
CA LYS A 53 -0.66 -10.79 -14.93
C LYS A 53 -0.14 -10.40 -16.31
N GLU A 54 -0.49 -9.22 -16.82
CA GLU A 54 0.02 -8.73 -18.10
C GLU A 54 1.52 -8.46 -18.06
N ILE A 55 2.01 -7.83 -16.99
CA ILE A 55 3.44 -7.59 -16.76
C ILE A 55 4.20 -8.93 -16.75
N LYS A 56 3.65 -9.97 -16.10
CA LYS A 56 4.26 -11.31 -16.11
C LYS A 56 4.31 -11.91 -17.51
N LYS A 57 3.23 -11.83 -18.27
CA LYS A 57 3.20 -12.30 -19.67
C LYS A 57 4.27 -11.60 -20.52
N ASP A 58 4.43 -10.29 -20.38
CA ASP A 58 5.48 -9.54 -21.08
C ASP A 58 6.88 -10.09 -20.74
N LEU A 59 7.14 -10.37 -19.46
CA LEU A 59 8.41 -10.93 -18.99
C LEU A 59 8.65 -12.36 -19.48
N ASP A 60 7.62 -13.20 -19.50
CA ASP A 60 7.68 -14.59 -19.96
C ASP A 60 7.89 -14.68 -21.48
N ASN A 61 7.37 -13.68 -22.23
CA ASN A 61 7.63 -13.51 -23.66
C ASN A 61 9.06 -13.02 -23.98
N GLY A 62 9.96 -12.95 -22.99
CA GLY A 62 11.36 -12.60 -23.16
C GLY A 62 11.66 -11.10 -23.09
N MET A 63 10.70 -10.27 -22.64
CA MET A 63 10.96 -8.85 -22.45
C MET A 63 11.92 -8.62 -21.28
N SER A 64 12.92 -7.76 -21.47
CA SER A 64 13.85 -7.42 -20.38
C SER A 64 13.15 -6.57 -19.32
N LEU A 65 13.61 -6.69 -18.06
CA LEU A 65 13.10 -5.88 -16.94
C LEU A 65 13.10 -4.37 -17.24
N ARG A 66 14.10 -3.91 -18.02
CA ARG A 66 14.20 -2.51 -18.42
C ARG A 66 13.07 -2.10 -19.38
N LYS A 67 12.83 -2.88 -20.42
CA LYS A 67 11.77 -2.60 -21.40
C LYS A 67 10.38 -2.67 -20.76
N CYS A 68 10.16 -3.64 -19.87
CA CYS A 68 8.92 -3.73 -19.08
C CYS A 68 8.73 -2.50 -18.16
N ALA A 69 9.79 -2.08 -17.47
CA ALA A 69 9.75 -0.89 -16.62
C ALA A 69 9.41 0.40 -17.41
N GLU A 70 9.98 0.55 -18.61
CA GLU A 70 9.66 1.67 -19.51
C GLU A 70 8.20 1.58 -20.02
N LYS A 71 7.74 0.40 -20.44
CA LYS A 71 6.36 0.15 -20.92
C LYS A 71 5.31 0.47 -19.85
N TRP A 72 5.54 0.04 -18.61
CA TRP A 72 4.62 0.20 -17.49
C TRP A 72 4.92 1.44 -16.62
N ASN A 73 5.81 2.31 -17.10
CA ASN A 73 6.24 3.55 -16.44
C ASN A 73 6.57 3.38 -14.94
N CYS A 74 7.31 2.34 -14.58
CA CYS A 74 7.63 2.04 -13.19
C CYS A 74 9.11 1.67 -13.00
N GLY A 75 9.54 1.57 -11.76
CA GLY A 75 10.92 1.18 -11.45
C GLY A 75 11.18 -0.29 -11.73
N LYS A 76 12.42 -0.62 -12.14
CA LYS A 76 12.85 -2.01 -12.38
C LYS A 76 12.62 -2.92 -11.17
N THR A 77 12.72 -2.39 -9.94
CA THR A 77 12.45 -3.11 -8.70
C THR A 77 11.01 -3.62 -8.64
N VAL A 78 10.04 -2.82 -9.08
CA VAL A 78 8.62 -3.21 -9.07
C VAL A 78 8.39 -4.38 -10.02
N ILE A 79 8.91 -4.29 -11.24
CA ILE A 79 8.86 -5.37 -12.23
C ILE A 79 9.58 -6.63 -11.71
N GLY A 80 10.72 -6.46 -11.03
CA GLY A 80 11.46 -7.55 -10.38
C GLY A 80 10.64 -8.26 -9.31
N ASN A 81 9.97 -7.51 -8.43
CA ASN A 81 9.09 -8.07 -7.40
C ASN A 81 7.90 -8.80 -8.03
N ILE A 82 7.32 -8.26 -9.11
CA ILE A 82 6.24 -8.93 -9.86
C ILE A 82 6.72 -10.26 -10.43
N LYS A 83 7.94 -10.28 -11.01
CA LYS A 83 8.57 -11.51 -11.52
C LYS A 83 8.79 -12.55 -10.43
N GLN A 84 9.17 -12.12 -9.23
CA GLN A 84 9.44 -12.98 -8.07
C GLN A 84 8.18 -13.32 -7.26
N ASN A 85 7.00 -12.88 -7.67
CA ASN A 85 5.74 -13.03 -6.91
C ASN A 85 5.76 -12.38 -5.50
N THR A 86 6.56 -11.34 -5.31
CA THR A 86 6.69 -10.60 -4.04
C THR A 86 6.06 -9.20 -4.08
N TYR A 87 5.28 -8.91 -5.12
CA TYR A 87 4.57 -7.65 -5.32
C TYR A 87 3.24 -7.57 -4.55
#